data_AF-G5J4P5-F1
#
_entry.id   AF-G5J4P5-F1
#
_cell.length_a   1.000
_cell.length_b   1.000
_cell.length_c   1.000
_cell.angle_alpha   90.00
_cell.angle_beta   90.00
_cell.angle_gamma   90.00
#
_symmetry.space_group_name_H-M   'P 1'
#
loop_
_entity.id
_entity.type
_entity.pdbx_description
1 polymer ?
#
loop_
_entity_poly.entity_id
_entity_poly.type
_entity_poly.pdbx_seq_one_letter_code
_entity_poly.pdbx_strand_id
1 'polypeptide(L)'
;MTVFNRIKEFLDNRPDPISGSDSTSAYRFWKDTDLSRTTAYRLYNDSSYIPTGEVLDKICSTYRIKPGLILDWKPDDGVQETTPIPSAPSKQSIPSANEQSLNEKSSKAGSTITVFPKLPDSA
;
A
#
# COMPACT_ATOMS: atom_id res chain seq x y z
N MET A 1 -17.88 -18.29 -8.13
CA MET A 1 -17.43 -16.92 -7.80
C MET A 1 -17.00 -16.97 -6.36
N THR A 2 -15.73 -16.69 -6.06
CA THR A 2 -15.17 -17.07 -4.77
C THR A 2 -14.42 -15.90 -4.16
N VAL A 3 -14.86 -15.49 -2.97
CA VAL A 3 -14.14 -14.56 -2.10
C VAL A 3 -13.07 -15.36 -1.36
N PHE A 4 -11.89 -14.78 -1.18
CA PHE A 4 -10.79 -15.38 -0.44
C PHE A 4 -10.15 -14.35 0.49
N ASN A 5 -9.59 -14.83 1.59
CA ASN A 5 -8.77 -14.01 2.46
C ASN A 5 -7.34 -13.91 1.91
N ARG A 6 -6.72 -12.75 2.16
CA ARG A 6 -5.33 -12.41 1.86
C ARG A 6 -4.55 -12.04 3.12
N ILE A 7 -4.93 -12.60 4.26
CA ILE A 7 -4.31 -12.23 5.54
C ILE A 7 -2.82 -12.57 5.54
N LYS A 8 -2.45 -13.73 4.97
CA LYS A 8 -1.05 -14.11 4.82
C LYS A 8 -0.26 -13.08 3.99
N GLU A 9 -0.76 -12.73 2.82
CA GLU A 9 -0.12 -11.75 1.93
C GLU A 9 0.03 -10.39 2.62
N PHE A 10 -1.02 -9.94 3.33
CA PHE A 10 -0.98 -8.70 4.10
C PHE A 10 0.10 -8.70 5.20
N LEU A 11 0.23 -9.81 5.94
CA LEU A 11 1.21 -9.94 7.02
C LEU A 11 2.65 -10.10 6.51
N ASP A 12 2.82 -10.76 5.37
CA ASP A 12 4.14 -10.93 4.75
C ASP A 12 4.70 -9.59 4.24
N ASN A 13 3.84 -8.64 3.86
CA ASN A 13 4.24 -7.28 3.45
C ASN A 13 4.41 -6.30 4.61
N ARG A 14 4.14 -6.73 5.85
CA ARG A 14 4.19 -5.88 7.04
C ARG A 14 5.37 -6.28 7.93
N PRO A 15 6.30 -5.35 8.23
CA PRO A 15 7.41 -5.65 9.12
C PRO A 15 6.92 -5.90 10.55
N ASP A 16 7.53 -6.86 11.23
CA ASP A 16 7.24 -7.14 12.64
C ASP A 16 7.83 -6.03 13.51
N PRO A 17 7.01 -5.25 14.24
CA PRO A 17 7.50 -4.17 15.09
C PRO A 17 8.38 -4.65 16.25
N ILE A 18 8.29 -5.93 16.63
CA ILE A 18 9.02 -6.50 17.77
C ILE A 18 10.32 -7.17 17.30
N SER A 19 10.24 -8.02 16.29
CA SER A 19 11.41 -8.77 15.80
C SER A 19 12.28 -7.97 14.84
N GLY A 20 11.78 -6.87 14.26
CA GLY A 20 12.47 -6.13 13.21
C GLY A 20 12.64 -6.93 11.91
N SER A 21 11.93 -8.05 11.76
CA SER A 21 11.92 -8.87 10.55
C SER A 21 10.99 -8.29 9.49
N ASP A 22 11.30 -8.57 8.22
CA ASP A 22 10.56 -8.03 7.07
C ASP A 22 9.09 -8.48 7.00
N SER A 23 8.74 -9.58 7.69
CA SER A 23 7.39 -10.16 7.69
C SER A 23 6.87 -10.45 9.10
N THR A 24 5.55 -10.33 9.26
CA THR A 24 4.85 -10.65 10.51
C THR A 24 4.46 -12.13 10.54
N SER A 25 4.96 -12.88 11.53
CA SER A 25 4.61 -14.29 11.71
C SER A 25 3.14 -14.50 12.10
N ALA A 26 2.55 -15.64 11.72
CA ALA A 26 1.23 -16.09 12.17
C ALA A 26 1.09 -16.08 13.71
N TYR A 27 2.18 -16.36 14.42
CA TYR A 27 2.22 -16.31 15.88
C TYR A 27 2.01 -14.88 16.41
N ARG A 28 2.61 -13.87 15.77
CA ARG A 28 2.39 -12.46 16.13
C ARG A 28 0.98 -12.02 15.77
N PHE A 29 0.49 -12.38 14.59
CA PHE A 29 -0.90 -12.14 14.20
C PHE A 29 -1.89 -12.65 15.24
N TRP A 30 -1.71 -13.87 15.73
CA TRP A 30 -2.53 -14.43 16.80
C TRP A 30 -2.45 -13.60 18.09
N LYS A 31 -1.24 -13.18 18.48
CA LYS A 31 -1.01 -12.41 19.71
C LYS A 31 -1.55 -10.98 19.64
N ASP A 32 -1.47 -10.33 18.49
CA ASP A 32 -1.91 -8.95 18.29
C ASP A 32 -3.45 -8.85 18.23
N THR A 33 -4.08 -9.77 17.51
CA THR A 33 -5.53 -9.72 17.23
C THR A 33 -6.41 -10.28 18.34
N ASP A 34 -5.80 -10.90 19.35
CA ASP A 34 -6.49 -11.57 20.45
C ASP A 34 -7.63 -12.50 19.97
N LEU A 35 -7.32 -13.26 18.91
CA LEU A 35 -8.19 -14.30 18.37
C LEU A 35 -7.90 -15.64 19.02
N SER A 36 -8.82 -16.59 18.86
CA SER A 36 -8.49 -17.98 19.20
C SER A 36 -7.32 -18.46 18.33
N ARG A 37 -6.41 -19.25 18.91
CA ARG A 37 -5.24 -19.78 18.18
C ARG A 37 -5.70 -20.52 16.92
N THR A 38 -6.70 -21.38 17.04
CA THR A 38 -7.25 -22.14 15.91
C THR A 38 -7.76 -21.21 14.80
N THR A 39 -8.53 -20.17 15.15
CA THR A 39 -9.05 -19.21 14.18
C THR A 39 -7.92 -18.44 13.49
N ALA A 40 -6.93 -17.96 14.25
CA ALA A 40 -5.82 -17.20 13.71
C ALA A 40 -4.98 -18.03 12.72
N TYR A 41 -4.65 -19.28 13.09
CA TYR A 41 -3.90 -20.17 12.20
C TYR A 41 -4.71 -20.61 10.98
N ARG A 42 -6.04 -20.78 11.10
CA ARG A 42 -6.89 -21.05 9.93
C ARG A 42 -6.93 -19.87 8.96
N LEU A 43 -7.15 -18.66 9.48
CA LEU A 43 -7.14 -17.45 8.66
C LEU A 43 -5.79 -17.23 7.96
N TYR A 44 -4.69 -17.58 8.60
CA TYR A 44 -3.36 -17.45 8.01
C TYR A 44 -3.07 -18.51 6.94
N ASN A 45 -3.43 -19.77 7.16
CA ASN A 45 -3.04 -20.88 6.29
C ASN A 45 -4.06 -21.21 5.18
N ASP A 46 -5.34 -20.90 5.40
CA ASP A 46 -6.43 -21.25 4.48
C ASP A 46 -7.07 -19.97 3.93
N SER A 47 -6.72 -19.62 2.68
CA SER A 47 -7.30 -18.46 1.99
C SER A 47 -8.79 -18.60 1.68
N SER A 48 -9.36 -19.81 1.69
CA SER A 48 -10.79 -20.00 1.48
C SER A 48 -11.61 -19.74 2.74
N TYR A 49 -10.95 -19.68 3.90
CA TYR A 49 -11.60 -19.41 5.17
C TYR A 49 -11.90 -17.92 5.33
N ILE A 50 -13.20 -17.57 5.30
CA ILE A 50 -13.65 -16.18 5.43
C ILE A 50 -13.92 -15.85 6.91
N PRO A 51 -13.30 -14.79 7.46
CA PRO A 51 -13.57 -14.37 8.83
C PRO A 51 -15.02 -13.92 9.00
N THR A 52 -15.59 -14.19 10.18
CA THR A 52 -16.89 -13.62 10.59
C THR A 52 -16.76 -12.11 10.84
N GLY A 53 -17.89 -11.39 10.85
CA GLY A 53 -17.89 -9.93 11.04
C GLY A 53 -17.14 -9.47 12.30
N GLU A 54 -17.31 -10.15 13.43
CA GLU A 54 -16.60 -9.81 14.68
C GLU A 54 -15.08 -10.01 14.57
N VAL A 55 -14.66 -11.09 13.91
CA VAL A 55 -13.23 -11.39 13.70
C VAL A 55 -12.62 -10.37 12.74
N LEU A 56 -13.35 -10.01 11.68
CA LEU A 56 -12.94 -8.98 10.74
C LEU A 56 -12.80 -7.62 11.44
N ASP A 57 -13.76 -7.24 12.27
CA ASP A 57 -13.72 -6.00 13.05
C ASP A 57 -12.50 -5.96 13.98
N LYS A 58 -12.21 -7.03 14.71
CA LYS A 58 -11.00 -7.13 15.54
C LYS A 58 -9.72 -6.93 14.74
N ILE A 59 -9.59 -7.57 13.58
CA ILE A 59 -8.41 -7.45 12.72
C ILE A 59 -8.29 -6.02 12.19
N CYS A 60 -9.38 -5.45 11.68
CA CYS A 60 -9.45 -4.08 11.19
C CYS A 60 -9.12 -3.06 12.29
N SER A 61 -9.63 -3.27 13.50
CA SER A 61 -9.36 -2.43 14.67
C SER A 61 -7.92 -2.52 15.14
N THR A 62 -7.33 -3.72 15.16
CA THR A 62 -5.95 -3.96 15.61
C THR A 62 -4.94 -3.31 14.66
N TYR A 63 -5.09 -3.55 13.35
CA TYR A 63 -4.14 -3.07 12.36
C TYR A 63 -4.53 -1.72 11.72
N ARG A 64 -5.68 -1.16 12.09
CA ARG A 64 -6.25 0.07 11.52
C ARG A 64 -6.35 0.03 10.00
N ILE A 65 -6.78 -1.11 9.48
CA ILE A 65 -6.93 -1.37 8.04
C ILE A 65 -8.39 -1.50 7.62
N LYS A 66 -8.65 -1.24 6.34
CA LYS A 66 -9.94 -1.50 5.71
C LYS A 66 -10.08 -3.00 5.38
N PRO A 67 -11.28 -3.58 5.43
CA PRO A 67 -11.48 -4.99 5.16
C PRO A 67 -11.11 -5.40 3.73
N GLY A 68 -11.25 -4.50 2.75
CA GLY A 68 -10.86 -4.74 1.36
C GLY A 68 -9.35 -4.92 1.13
N LEU A 69 -8.49 -4.68 2.13
CA LEU A 69 -7.07 -5.01 2.05
C LEU A 69 -6.79 -6.50 2.31
N ILE A 70 -7.67 -7.18 3.03
CA ILE A 70 -7.48 -8.56 3.48
C ILE A 70 -8.51 -9.53 2.90
N LEU A 71 -9.49 -9.02 2.15
CA LEU A 71 -10.48 -9.79 1.42
C LEU A 71 -10.39 -9.42 -0.05
N ASP A 72 -10.35 -10.42 -0.91
CA ASP A 72 -10.35 -10.22 -2.35
C ASP A 72 -11.36 -11.16 -3.02
N TRP A 73 -11.82 -10.78 -4.19
CA TRP A 73 -12.82 -11.51 -4.97
C TRP A 73 -12.23 -11.91 -6.31
N LYS A 74 -12.45 -13.17 -6.69
CA LYS A 74 -12.10 -13.66 -8.03
C LYS A 74 -13.35 -14.16 -8.76
N PRO A 75 -13.48 -13.84 -10.06
CA PRO A 75 -14.48 -14.47 -10.90
C PRO A 75 -14.26 -15.99 -10.92
N ASP A 76 -15.35 -16.74 -11.05
CA ASP A 76 -15.28 -18.17 -11.38
C ASP A 76 -14.95 -18.22 -12.86
N ASP A 77 -13.68 -18.44 -13.23
CA ASP A 77 -13.29 -18.51 -14.62
C ASP A 77 -13.78 -19.83 -15.22
N GLY A 78 -15.08 -19.87 -15.53
CA GLY A 78 -15.72 -20.90 -16.32
C GLY A 78 -15.63 -20.67 -17.82
N VAL A 79 -14.69 -19.85 -18.33
CA VAL A 79 -14.35 -19.76 -19.77
C VAL A 79 -12.90 -19.26 -19.91
N GLN A 80 -12.02 -20.11 -20.42
CA GLN A 80 -10.77 -19.69 -21.07
C GLN A 80 -11.16 -19.01 -22.40
N GLU A 81 -11.45 -17.71 -22.40
CA GLU A 81 -11.55 -16.97 -23.65
C GLU A 81 -10.14 -16.63 -24.12
N THR A 82 -9.56 -17.56 -24.87
CA THR A 82 -8.47 -17.29 -25.81
C THR A 82 -8.88 -16.16 -26.74
N THR A 83 -8.38 -14.95 -26.49
CA THR A 83 -8.13 -14.00 -27.58
C THR A 83 -6.65 -13.58 -27.57
N PRO A 84 -5.87 -13.95 -28.60
CA PRO A 84 -4.46 -13.57 -28.74
C PRO A 84 -4.28 -12.15 -29.34
N ILE A 85 -3.45 -11.32 -28.68
CA ILE A 85 -2.50 -10.30 -29.25
C ILE A 85 -3.15 -8.99 -29.81
N PRO A 86 -2.54 -7.76 -29.79
CA PRO A 86 -1.13 -7.39 -29.57
C PRO A 86 -0.80 -6.26 -28.57
N SER A 87 0.46 -6.34 -28.13
CA SER A 87 1.38 -5.26 -27.75
C SER A 87 1.24 -3.95 -28.54
N ALA A 88 1.18 -2.80 -27.85
CA ALA A 88 2.04 -1.61 -28.09
C ALA A 88 1.73 -0.46 -27.09
N PRO A 89 2.72 0.38 -26.74
CA PRO A 89 2.61 1.42 -25.72
C PRO A 89 2.17 2.78 -26.31
N SER A 90 1.21 3.46 -25.69
CA SER A 90 0.89 4.85 -26.02
C SER A 90 1.16 5.78 -24.85
N LYS A 91 2.34 6.42 -24.90
CA LYS A 91 2.51 7.82 -24.46
C LYS A 91 1.69 8.70 -25.42
N GLN A 92 1.04 9.74 -24.91
CA GLN A 92 0.61 11.00 -25.56
C GLN A 92 -0.59 11.55 -24.76
N SER A 93 -0.81 12.82 -24.46
CA SER A 93 -0.09 14.10 -24.59
C SER A 93 -0.91 15.13 -23.82
N ILE A 94 -0.25 16.10 -23.22
CA ILE A 94 -0.83 17.34 -22.68
C ILE A 94 -1.38 18.19 -23.85
N PRO A 95 -2.54 18.87 -23.72
CA PRO A 95 -2.80 20.06 -24.52
C PRO A 95 -2.43 21.34 -23.77
N SER A 96 -1.68 22.14 -24.51
CA SER A 96 -1.05 23.41 -24.17
C SER A 96 -2.03 24.59 -24.21
N ALA A 97 -1.75 25.58 -23.35
CA ALA A 97 -1.87 27.03 -23.52
C ALA A 97 -3.23 27.68 -23.84
N ASN A 98 -3.68 28.53 -22.92
CA ASN A 98 -4.07 29.90 -23.24
C ASN A 98 -3.26 30.90 -22.41
N GLU A 99 -2.33 31.58 -23.07
CA GLU A 99 -1.76 32.87 -22.66
C GLU A 99 -2.89 33.93 -22.71
N GLN A 100 -2.91 35.08 -22.04
CA GLN A 100 -1.85 36.06 -21.77
C GLN A 100 -2.51 37.22 -20.98
N SER A 101 -1.84 37.79 -19.97
CA SER A 101 -1.87 39.25 -19.78
C SER A 101 -0.65 39.71 -18.98
N LEU A 102 0.15 40.52 -19.67
CA LEU A 102 1.35 41.23 -19.24
C LEU A 102 1.05 42.23 -18.11
N ASN A 103 2.05 42.53 -17.27
CA ASN A 103 2.65 43.88 -17.18
C ASN A 103 3.90 43.87 -16.26
N GLU A 104 5.05 44.18 -16.90
CA GLU A 104 6.22 45.00 -16.50
C GLU A 104 6.81 44.90 -15.07
N LYS A 105 8.12 45.12 -14.79
CA LYS A 105 9.23 45.75 -15.54
C LYS A 105 10.53 45.49 -14.76
N SER A 106 11.65 45.43 -15.49
CA SER A 106 13.00 45.92 -15.10
C SER A 106 13.71 45.35 -13.88
N SER A 107 15.01 45.08 -13.82
CA SER A 107 16.15 45.04 -14.74
C SER A 107 17.33 44.49 -13.91
N LYS A 108 18.37 43.97 -14.59
CA LYS A 108 19.80 44.11 -14.21
C LYS A 108 20.45 43.02 -13.34
N ALA A 109 21.12 42.12 -14.07
CA ALA A 109 22.55 41.77 -14.00
C ALA A 109 23.19 41.28 -12.68
N GLY A 110 23.80 40.09 -12.79
CA GLY A 110 24.84 39.56 -11.89
C GLY A 110 24.29 39.05 -10.56
N SER A 111 24.93 38.18 -9.80
CA SER A 111 26.17 37.42 -9.89
C SER A 111 26.16 36.54 -8.64
N THR A 112 26.60 35.29 -8.76
CA THR A 112 27.35 34.53 -7.74
C THR A 112 26.71 34.19 -6.36
N ILE A 113 26.75 32.88 -6.13
CA ILE A 113 26.59 32.02 -4.94
C ILE A 113 27.21 32.57 -3.63
N THR A 114 26.56 32.36 -2.48
CA THR A 114 27.19 32.28 -1.13
C THR A 114 26.24 31.49 -0.19
N VAL A 115 26.44 30.19 0.02
CA VAL A 115 27.09 29.52 1.18
C VAL A 115 26.74 30.13 2.55
N PHE A 116 25.91 29.42 3.34
CA PHE A 116 25.63 29.74 4.74
C PHE A 116 26.79 29.30 5.66
N PRO A 117 27.23 30.13 6.61
CA PRO A 117 28.27 29.76 7.57
C PRO A 117 27.73 29.00 8.79
N LYS A 118 28.55 28.04 9.25
CA LYS A 118 28.42 27.24 10.48
C LYS A 118 28.68 28.11 11.72
N LEU A 119 27.79 28.04 12.70
CA LEU A 119 27.88 28.75 13.99
C LEU A 119 28.90 28.05 14.93
N PRO A 120 29.77 28.79 15.65
CA PRO A 120 30.77 28.22 16.54
C PRO A 120 30.26 27.97 17.97
N ASP A 121 30.91 27.01 18.63
CA ASP A 121 30.74 26.59 20.03
C ASP A 121 31.52 27.54 20.99
N SER A 122 30.93 27.85 22.15
CA SER A 122 31.53 28.59 23.27
C SER A 122 30.63 28.29 24.49
N ALA A 123 31.10 27.87 25.68
CA ALA A 123 32.41 27.87 26.31
C ALA A 123 32.50 26.74 27.35
#